data_AF-A0A1G4VR46-F1
#
_entry.id   AF-A0A1G4VR46-F1
#
_cell.length_a   1.000
_cell.length_b   1.000
_cell.length_c   1.000
_cell.angle_alpha   90.00
_cell.angle_beta   90.00
_cell.angle_gamma   90.00
#
_symmetry.space_group_name_H-M   'P 1'
#
loop_
_entity.id
_entity.type
_entity.pdbx_description
1 polymer ?
#
loop_
_entity_poly.entity_id
_entity_poly.type
_entity_poly.pdbx_seq_one_letter_code
_entity_poly.pdbx_strand_id
1 'polypeptide(L)'
;MKKGSRSFILFAVMIMMMGFLGLFSNRNYIETAFKGNYKNVDDVLFDESINGIPNGYYELSMDAAFGGFADMKENGKVTKTYYVVWLDDDTIAAVAVYPSDQDKLDAIVDATWEYIYGNSNTFAPVPYAGVVKAESMGSEVKKYYHDLLDEMNITDNDFTIREVLLDFTNGSGLKHNIIASGIMVLAGLLVLVIGFIVRNMNAAKANKSMAVDLSDKYLVSYKEAEARITEEHIRKCYNKLKIWSTVPFSLTGLLIVATAGMYAYKTFVNPDFSTETITAIWSSLIVFIVCGVVFGFSALSKLRHMINGLRLYSDSEYSMIEREMASSTAKSHPQGLFLTENYIVMLEPYSAYKDTTDVNNVTLFARYKDITWMYPTNHYMNGVLTNSGIAVCGPKFGKSTILGLPAGKNRNGEVESIYNQIAEKCPGALMGYTMENQMKAKQMILDI
;
A
#
# COMPACT_ATOMS: atom_id res chain seq x y z
N MET A 1 19.63 -6.74 2.49
CA MET A 1 18.34 -6.81 1.75
C MET A 1 18.61 -7.20 0.30
N LYS A 2 18.03 -8.30 -0.20
CA LYS A 2 18.10 -8.65 -1.64
C LYS A 2 17.34 -7.58 -2.45
N LYS A 3 17.95 -7.12 -3.53
CA LYS A 3 17.49 -6.02 -4.41
C LYS A 3 16.01 -6.15 -4.83
N GLY A 4 15.47 -7.37 -4.94
CA GLY A 4 14.09 -7.64 -5.36
C GLY A 4 12.98 -7.28 -4.37
N SER A 5 13.21 -7.28 -3.04
CA SER A 5 12.09 -7.04 -2.09
C SER A 5 11.71 -5.55 -1.97
N ARG A 6 12.65 -4.64 -2.25
CA ARG A 6 12.40 -3.19 -2.26
C ARG A 6 11.58 -2.79 -3.49
N SER A 7 11.91 -3.34 -4.65
CA SER A 7 11.20 -3.10 -5.91
C SER A 7 9.74 -3.54 -5.85
N PHE A 8 9.43 -4.62 -5.13
CA PHE A 8 8.07 -5.13 -5.00
C PHE A 8 7.16 -4.23 -4.15
N ILE A 9 7.65 -3.72 -3.01
CA ILE A 9 6.89 -2.79 -2.16
C ILE A 9 6.67 -1.46 -2.89
N LEU A 10 7.71 -0.93 -3.56
CA LEU A 10 7.61 0.27 -4.37
C LEU A 10 6.58 0.14 -5.49
N PHE A 11 6.55 -1.00 -6.17
CA PHE A 11 5.56 -1.28 -7.21
C PHE A 11 4.12 -1.30 -6.67
N ALA A 12 3.90 -1.97 -5.53
CA ALA A 12 2.58 -2.01 -4.89
C ALA A 12 2.11 -0.61 -4.44
N VAL A 13 3.01 0.19 -3.87
CA VAL A 13 2.73 1.58 -3.48
C VAL A 13 2.42 2.45 -4.70
N MET A 14 3.14 2.27 -5.81
CA MET A 14 2.91 3.00 -7.04
C MET A 14 1.52 2.72 -7.62
N ILE A 15 1.10 1.45 -7.67
CA ILE A 15 -0.24 1.06 -8.13
C ILE A 15 -1.32 1.69 -7.23
N MET A 16 -1.15 1.64 -5.90
CA MET A 16 -2.10 2.27 -4.98
C MET A 16 -2.15 3.78 -5.17
N MET A 17 -1.02 4.45 -5.38
CA MET A 17 -0.98 5.89 -5.66
C MET A 17 -1.72 6.24 -6.94
N MET A 18 -1.54 5.48 -8.03
CA MET A 18 -2.25 5.72 -9.29
C MET A 18 -3.77 5.56 -9.11
N GLY A 19 -4.21 4.49 -8.43
CA GLY A 19 -5.62 4.31 -8.10
C GLY A 19 -6.16 5.42 -7.20
N PHE A 20 -5.38 5.84 -6.20
CA PHE A 20 -5.77 6.92 -5.30
C PHE A 20 -5.89 8.27 -6.02
N LEU A 21 -4.94 8.62 -6.88
CA LEU A 21 -5.00 9.83 -7.69
C LEU A 21 -6.24 9.83 -8.59
N GLY A 22 -6.55 8.71 -9.23
CA GLY A 22 -7.77 8.57 -10.05
C GLY A 22 -9.07 8.77 -9.26
N LEU A 23 -9.16 8.20 -8.06
CA LEU A 23 -10.31 8.43 -7.16
C LEU A 23 -10.37 9.88 -6.66
N PHE A 24 -9.22 10.44 -6.30
CA PHE A 24 -9.12 11.80 -5.77
C PHE A 24 -9.50 12.87 -6.80
N SER A 25 -9.01 12.73 -8.04
CA SER A 25 -9.34 13.65 -9.14
C SER A 25 -10.82 13.65 -9.48
N ASN A 26 -11.55 12.56 -9.20
CA ASN A 26 -12.98 12.43 -9.49
C ASN A 26 -13.87 12.49 -8.25
N ARG A 27 -13.33 12.87 -7.08
CA ARG A 27 -14.00 12.74 -5.77
C ARG A 27 -15.39 13.36 -5.70
N ASN A 28 -15.60 14.49 -6.38
CA ASN A 28 -16.87 15.23 -6.37
C ASN A 28 -17.95 14.56 -7.24
N TYR A 29 -17.56 13.65 -8.13
CA TYR A 29 -18.45 13.00 -9.09
C TYR A 29 -18.64 11.51 -8.83
N ILE A 30 -18.02 10.95 -7.78
CA ILE A 30 -18.16 9.52 -7.44
C ILE A 30 -19.62 9.18 -7.17
N GLU A 31 -20.26 9.92 -6.28
CA GLU A 31 -21.65 9.68 -5.92
C GLU A 31 -22.58 9.84 -7.13
N THR A 32 -22.40 10.92 -7.88
CA THR A 32 -23.14 11.20 -9.11
C THR A 32 -23.00 10.08 -10.15
N ALA A 33 -21.78 9.57 -10.35
CA ALA A 33 -21.52 8.50 -11.32
C ALA A 33 -22.15 7.15 -10.97
N PHE A 34 -22.39 6.88 -9.69
CA PHE A 34 -23.06 5.66 -9.25
C PHE A 34 -24.57 5.82 -9.12
N LYS A 35 -25.06 7.01 -8.77
CA LYS A 35 -26.49 7.29 -8.62
C LYS A 35 -27.17 7.70 -9.94
N GLY A 36 -26.42 8.22 -10.90
CA GLY A 36 -26.96 8.71 -12.18
C GLY A 36 -27.59 10.10 -12.11
N ASN A 37 -27.48 10.81 -10.99
CA ASN A 37 -28.14 12.12 -10.78
C ASN A 37 -27.26 13.29 -11.27
N TYR A 38 -26.95 13.31 -12.57
CA TYR A 38 -26.22 14.42 -13.18
C TYR A 38 -27.14 15.65 -13.29
N LYS A 39 -26.58 16.86 -13.19
CA LYS A 39 -27.33 18.08 -13.54
C LYS A 39 -27.50 18.12 -15.06
N ASN A 40 -28.67 18.52 -15.54
CA ASN A 40 -28.85 18.78 -16.96
C ASN A 40 -28.04 20.04 -17.34
N VAL A 41 -27.41 20.01 -18.53
CA VAL A 41 -26.75 21.17 -19.12
C VAL A 41 -27.72 22.35 -19.20
N ASP A 42 -28.97 22.14 -19.60
CA ASP A 42 -29.96 23.21 -19.78
C ASP A 42 -30.22 23.94 -18.46
N ASP A 43 -30.38 23.21 -17.35
CA ASP A 43 -30.56 23.80 -16.02
C ASP A 43 -29.38 24.71 -15.62
N VAL A 44 -28.16 24.34 -16.02
CA VAL A 44 -26.93 25.11 -15.73
C VAL A 44 -26.87 26.36 -16.60
N LEU A 45 -27.35 26.26 -17.84
CA LEU A 45 -27.40 27.37 -18.79
C LEU A 45 -28.39 28.46 -18.34
N PHE A 46 -29.53 28.08 -17.76
CA PHE A 46 -30.54 29.01 -17.24
C PHE A 46 -30.13 29.70 -15.91
N ASP A 47 -29.38 29.00 -15.04
CA ASP A 47 -28.99 29.52 -13.72
C ASP A 47 -27.71 30.38 -13.75
N GLU A 48 -26.74 30.08 -14.61
CA GLU A 48 -25.44 30.77 -14.65
C GLU A 48 -25.32 31.75 -15.83
N SER A 49 -26.00 32.88 -15.67
CA SER A 49 -25.91 33.99 -16.63
C SER A 49 -24.46 34.46 -16.84
N ILE A 50 -23.99 34.36 -18.09
CA ILE A 50 -22.85 35.06 -18.73
C ILE A 50 -21.45 34.38 -18.69
N ASN A 51 -21.12 33.46 -17.77
CA ASN A 51 -19.73 32.98 -17.63
C ASN A 51 -19.40 31.57 -18.21
N GLY A 52 -20.35 30.91 -18.88
CA GLY A 52 -20.14 29.60 -19.54
C GLY A 52 -20.36 28.39 -18.62
N ILE A 53 -20.41 27.19 -19.20
CA ILE A 53 -20.63 25.94 -18.46
C ILE A 53 -19.35 25.61 -17.66
N PRO A 54 -19.41 25.47 -16.32
CA PRO A 54 -18.23 25.12 -15.53
C PRO A 54 -17.65 23.75 -15.90
N ASN A 55 -16.35 23.57 -15.68
CA ASN A 55 -15.73 22.26 -15.88
C ASN A 55 -16.38 21.22 -14.97
N GLY A 56 -16.91 20.14 -15.56
CA GLY A 56 -17.66 19.14 -14.79
C GLY A 56 -18.29 18.06 -15.64
N TYR A 57 -19.20 17.29 -15.03
CA TYR A 57 -19.98 16.26 -15.70
C TYR A 57 -21.45 16.58 -15.62
N TYR A 58 -22.13 16.52 -16.76
CA TYR A 58 -23.52 16.94 -16.94
C TYR A 58 -24.25 15.93 -17.82
N GLU A 59 -25.58 15.92 -17.72
CA GLU A 59 -26.44 15.25 -18.69
C GLU A 59 -26.78 16.23 -19.80
N LEU A 60 -26.58 15.83 -21.05
CA LEU A 60 -26.94 16.60 -22.23
C LEU A 60 -27.91 15.77 -23.06
N SER A 61 -28.97 16.41 -23.52
CA SER A 61 -29.87 15.92 -24.56
C SER A 61 -29.84 16.94 -25.69
N MET A 62 -29.56 16.51 -26.92
CA MET A 62 -29.52 17.40 -28.08
C MET A 62 -30.32 16.81 -29.22
N ASP A 63 -31.16 17.62 -29.85
CA ASP A 63 -31.95 17.28 -31.04
C ASP A 63 -31.64 18.17 -32.24
N ALA A 64 -30.68 19.09 -32.11
CA ALA A 64 -30.24 19.98 -33.17
C ALA A 64 -28.70 20.12 -33.28
N ALA A 65 -28.19 20.06 -34.52
CA ALA A 65 -26.77 20.22 -34.82
C ALA A 65 -26.55 20.82 -36.22
N PHE A 66 -25.48 21.60 -36.38
CA PHE A 66 -25.19 22.29 -37.65
C PHE A 66 -24.23 21.50 -38.55
N GLY A 67 -23.33 20.70 -37.96
CA GLY A 67 -22.42 19.87 -38.73
C GLY A 67 -21.19 19.38 -37.95
N GLY A 68 -20.53 18.37 -38.50
CA GLY A 68 -19.23 17.90 -38.02
C GLY A 68 -18.10 18.78 -38.52
N PHE A 69 -17.18 19.18 -37.65
CA PHE A 69 -16.10 20.13 -37.99
C PHE A 69 -14.69 19.56 -37.87
N ALA A 70 -14.49 18.47 -37.11
CA ALA A 70 -13.17 17.86 -36.94
C ALA A 70 -13.24 16.39 -36.51
N ASP A 71 -12.14 15.68 -36.75
CA ASP A 71 -11.88 14.31 -36.28
C ASP A 71 -10.56 14.24 -35.51
N MET A 72 -10.58 13.66 -34.31
CA MET A 72 -9.36 13.32 -33.58
C MET A 72 -8.85 11.94 -33.98
N LYS A 73 -7.63 11.86 -34.51
CA LYS A 73 -6.98 10.60 -34.89
C LYS A 73 -5.83 10.25 -33.94
N GLU A 74 -5.90 9.05 -33.36
CA GLU A 74 -4.78 8.45 -32.62
C GLU A 74 -4.32 7.19 -33.36
N ASN A 75 -3.02 7.10 -33.65
CA ASN A 75 -2.43 5.98 -34.40
C ASN A 75 -3.14 5.68 -35.74
N GLY A 76 -3.59 6.73 -36.44
CA GLY A 76 -4.29 6.61 -37.72
C GLY A 76 -5.76 6.20 -37.63
N LYS A 77 -6.30 5.95 -36.43
CA LYS A 77 -7.72 5.63 -36.20
C LYS A 77 -8.45 6.83 -35.62
N VAL A 78 -9.63 7.14 -36.13
CA VAL A 78 -10.50 8.17 -35.53
C VAL A 78 -10.97 7.68 -34.15
N THR A 79 -10.83 8.54 -33.15
CA THR A 79 -11.16 8.28 -31.74
C THR A 79 -12.27 9.18 -31.23
N LYS A 80 -12.41 10.38 -31.79
CA LYS A 80 -13.49 11.33 -31.51
C LYS A 80 -13.85 12.06 -32.80
N THR A 81 -15.12 12.40 -32.94
CA THR A 81 -15.63 13.29 -33.99
C THR A 81 -16.33 14.46 -33.30
N TYR A 82 -16.10 15.66 -33.82
CA TYR A 82 -16.56 16.91 -33.22
C TYR A 82 -17.67 17.55 -34.05
N TYR A 83 -18.72 18.01 -33.36
CA TYR A 83 -19.89 18.64 -33.95
C TYR A 83 -20.18 20.00 -33.33
N VAL A 84 -20.73 20.89 -34.13
CA VAL A 84 -21.36 22.13 -33.68
C VAL A 84 -22.83 21.85 -33.40
N VAL A 85 -23.30 22.11 -32.19
CA VAL A 85 -24.68 21.82 -31.77
C VAL A 85 -25.43 23.08 -31.37
N TRP A 86 -26.74 23.04 -31.56
CA TRP A 86 -27.67 24.07 -31.12
C TRP A 86 -28.35 23.57 -29.84
N LEU A 87 -28.18 24.30 -28.75
CA LEU A 87 -28.73 24.00 -27.43
C LEU A 87 -30.08 24.68 -27.22
N ASP A 88 -30.87 24.18 -26.26
CA ASP A 88 -32.24 24.62 -25.96
C ASP A 88 -32.36 26.10 -25.55
N ASP A 89 -31.27 26.73 -25.11
CA ASP A 89 -31.20 28.15 -24.74
C ASP A 89 -30.82 29.07 -25.92
N ASP A 90 -30.93 28.58 -27.15
CA ASP A 90 -30.53 29.24 -28.39
C ASP A 90 -29.04 29.58 -28.48
N THR A 91 -28.21 28.78 -27.82
CA THR A 91 -26.75 28.92 -27.88
C THR A 91 -26.08 27.79 -28.64
N ILE A 92 -24.84 28.05 -29.08
CA ILE A 92 -24.07 27.11 -29.87
C ILE A 92 -22.86 26.64 -29.08
N ALA A 93 -22.63 25.33 -29.05
CA ALA A 93 -21.48 24.73 -28.40
C ALA A 93 -20.81 23.65 -29.26
N ALA A 94 -19.60 23.27 -28.88
CA ALA A 94 -18.89 22.14 -29.47
C ALA A 94 -19.16 20.86 -28.67
N VAL A 95 -19.33 19.75 -29.37
CA VAL A 95 -19.57 18.44 -28.77
C VAL A 95 -18.62 17.41 -29.36
N ALA A 96 -18.10 16.51 -28.53
CA ALA A 96 -17.32 15.36 -28.98
C ALA A 96 -18.08 14.06 -28.76
N VAL A 97 -18.18 13.24 -29.80
CA VAL A 97 -18.85 11.93 -29.78
C VAL A 97 -17.92 10.81 -30.22
N TYR A 98 -18.31 9.57 -29.93
CA TYR A 98 -17.60 8.42 -30.47
C TYR A 98 -17.84 8.32 -31.98
N PRO A 99 -16.85 7.85 -32.76
CA PRO A 99 -17.04 7.62 -34.19
C PRO A 99 -18.16 6.61 -34.51
N SER A 100 -18.49 5.71 -33.56
CA SER A 100 -19.61 4.77 -33.68
C SER A 100 -20.99 5.44 -33.63
N ASP A 101 -21.06 6.67 -33.12
CA ASP A 101 -22.29 7.44 -32.99
C ASP A 101 -22.41 8.54 -34.05
N GLN A 102 -21.45 8.59 -35.00
CA GLN A 102 -21.41 9.60 -36.06
C GLN A 102 -22.71 9.62 -36.89
N ASP A 103 -23.16 8.45 -37.36
CA ASP A 103 -24.38 8.33 -38.17
C ASP A 103 -25.64 8.88 -37.46
N LYS A 104 -25.67 8.83 -36.12
CA LYS A 104 -26.78 9.38 -35.33
C LYS A 104 -26.74 10.90 -35.30
N LEU A 105 -25.54 11.48 -35.22
CA LEU A 105 -25.36 12.93 -35.23
C LEU A 105 -25.57 13.50 -36.64
N ASP A 106 -25.10 12.82 -37.68
CA ASP A 106 -25.35 13.21 -39.07
C ASP A 106 -26.87 13.25 -39.36
N ALA A 107 -27.63 12.28 -38.83
CA ALA A 107 -29.10 12.31 -38.93
C ALA A 107 -29.76 13.50 -38.19
N ILE A 108 -29.18 13.95 -37.06
CA ILE A 108 -29.63 15.14 -36.35
C ILE A 108 -29.31 16.41 -37.14
N VAL A 109 -28.15 16.46 -37.78
CA VAL A 109 -27.75 17.56 -38.68
C VAL A 109 -28.74 17.69 -39.84
N ASP A 110 -29.03 16.58 -40.52
CA ASP A 110 -30.01 16.56 -41.61
C ASP A 110 -31.39 17.07 -41.15
N ALA A 111 -31.87 16.61 -39.99
CA ALA A 111 -33.15 17.06 -39.42
C ALA A 111 -33.16 18.55 -39.07
N THR A 112 -32.02 19.08 -38.61
CA THR A 112 -31.87 20.50 -38.27
C THR A 112 -31.97 21.37 -39.53
N TRP A 113 -31.32 20.96 -40.63
CA TRP A 113 -31.41 21.68 -41.89
C TRP A 113 -32.80 21.59 -42.53
N GLU A 114 -33.48 20.45 -42.45
CA GLU A 114 -34.88 20.32 -42.90
C GLU A 114 -35.83 21.25 -42.13
N TYR A 115 -35.59 21.44 -40.83
CA TYR A 115 -36.32 22.42 -40.01
C TYR A 115 -36.01 23.87 -40.44
N ILE A 116 -34.73 24.23 -40.58
CA ILE A 116 -34.30 25.58 -40.97
C ILE A 116 -34.84 25.96 -42.37
N TYR A 117 -34.88 25.02 -43.32
CA TYR A 117 -35.45 25.25 -44.65
C TYR A 117 -36.99 25.25 -44.69
N GLY A 118 -37.66 24.97 -43.56
CA GLY A 118 -39.12 24.95 -43.46
C GLY A 118 -39.77 23.71 -44.07
N ASN A 119 -39.00 22.65 -44.33
CA ASN A 119 -39.49 21.37 -44.82
C ASN A 119 -40.01 20.48 -43.66
N SER A 120 -39.58 20.76 -42.42
CA SER A 120 -40.06 20.13 -41.19
C SER A 120 -40.49 21.21 -40.17
N ASN A 121 -41.48 20.87 -39.33
CA ASN A 121 -41.92 21.71 -38.22
C ASN A 121 -41.30 21.32 -36.87
N THR A 122 -40.45 20.28 -36.85
CA THR A 122 -39.80 19.76 -35.64
C THR A 122 -38.35 19.41 -35.91
N PHE A 123 -37.51 19.50 -34.88
CA PHE A 123 -36.15 18.94 -34.86
C PHE A 123 -36.15 17.41 -34.89
N ALA A 124 -34.98 16.80 -34.68
CA ALA A 124 -34.81 15.37 -34.72
C ALA A 124 -35.78 14.66 -33.74
N PRO A 125 -36.56 13.66 -34.19
CA PRO A 125 -37.58 13.01 -33.36
C PRO A 125 -36.99 12.15 -32.23
N VAL A 126 -35.69 11.83 -32.32
CA VAL A 126 -34.96 11.09 -31.29
C VAL A 126 -33.71 11.91 -30.92
N PRO A 127 -33.70 12.58 -29.75
CA PRO A 127 -32.54 13.32 -29.31
C PRO A 127 -31.38 12.37 -29.02
N TYR A 128 -30.17 12.85 -29.22
CA TYR A 128 -28.97 12.19 -28.75
C TYR A 128 -28.69 12.65 -27.32
N ALA A 129 -28.79 11.73 -26.36
CA ALA A 129 -28.68 12.03 -24.94
C ALA A 129 -27.64 11.17 -24.21
N GLY A 130 -27.04 11.73 -23.16
CA GLY A 130 -26.08 11.03 -22.31
C GLY A 130 -25.23 11.96 -21.45
N VAL A 131 -24.26 11.36 -20.76
CA VAL A 131 -23.35 12.09 -19.87
C VAL A 131 -22.20 12.67 -20.66
N VAL A 132 -21.98 13.98 -20.52
CA VAL A 132 -20.86 14.73 -21.10
C VAL A 132 -19.92 15.21 -20.01
N LYS A 133 -18.65 15.37 -20.37
CA LYS A 133 -17.69 16.15 -19.59
C LYS A 133 -17.58 17.53 -20.23
N ALA A 134 -17.95 18.59 -19.52
CA ALA A 134 -17.71 19.96 -19.94
C ALA A 134 -16.25 20.35 -19.63
N GLU A 135 -15.52 20.80 -20.64
CA GLU A 135 -14.16 21.32 -20.49
C GLU A 135 -13.83 22.41 -21.51
N SER A 136 -12.81 23.22 -21.22
CA SER A 136 -12.29 24.21 -22.16
C SER A 136 -11.78 23.55 -23.45
N MET A 137 -12.16 24.09 -24.61
CA MET A 137 -11.63 23.61 -25.89
C MET A 137 -10.11 23.82 -25.99
N GLY A 138 -9.40 22.79 -26.49
CA GLY A 138 -8.00 22.94 -26.88
C GLY A 138 -7.85 23.89 -28.07
N SER A 139 -6.69 24.53 -28.20
CA SER A 139 -6.46 25.59 -29.21
C SER A 139 -6.73 25.16 -30.65
N GLU A 140 -6.42 23.91 -31.01
CA GLU A 140 -6.65 23.39 -32.36
C GLU A 140 -8.12 23.11 -32.62
N VAL A 141 -8.81 22.45 -31.69
CA VAL A 141 -10.26 22.17 -31.79
C VAL A 141 -11.03 23.49 -31.86
N LYS A 142 -10.65 24.46 -31.03
CA LYS A 142 -11.22 25.81 -31.03
C LYS A 142 -11.06 26.52 -32.38
N LYS A 143 -9.92 26.33 -33.06
CA LYS A 143 -9.71 26.91 -34.38
C LYS A 143 -10.68 26.31 -35.41
N TYR A 144 -10.75 24.98 -35.51
CA TYR A 144 -11.65 24.32 -36.46
C TYR A 144 -13.13 24.61 -36.18
N TYR A 145 -13.48 24.77 -34.90
CA TYR A 145 -14.81 25.19 -34.47
C TYR A 145 -15.18 26.56 -35.04
N HIS A 146 -14.31 27.56 -34.87
CA HIS A 146 -14.53 28.90 -35.41
C HIS A 146 -14.46 28.94 -36.95
N ASP A 147 -13.56 28.17 -37.57
CA ASP A 147 -13.48 28.06 -39.03
C ASP A 147 -14.82 27.58 -39.65
N LEU A 148 -15.51 26.62 -39.01
CA LEU A 148 -16.82 26.16 -39.49
C LEU A 148 -17.93 27.20 -39.23
N LEU A 149 -17.93 27.86 -38.07
CA LEU A 149 -18.92 28.92 -37.78
C LEU A 149 -18.82 30.08 -38.79
N ASP A 150 -17.59 30.47 -39.14
CA ASP A 150 -17.33 31.48 -40.17
C ASP A 150 -17.81 31.01 -41.55
N GLU A 151 -17.60 29.75 -41.93
CA GLU A 151 -18.09 29.17 -43.19
C GLU A 151 -19.63 29.20 -43.28
N MET A 152 -20.31 28.94 -42.16
CA MET A 152 -21.77 28.97 -42.06
C MET A 152 -22.34 30.38 -41.89
N ASN A 153 -21.50 31.42 -41.81
CA ASN A 153 -21.88 32.80 -41.44
C ASN A 153 -22.67 32.89 -40.13
N ILE A 154 -22.35 32.03 -39.15
CA ILE A 154 -22.93 32.09 -37.81
C ILE A 154 -22.11 33.08 -36.98
N THR A 155 -22.74 34.16 -36.52
CA THR A 155 -22.06 35.20 -35.73
C THR A 155 -22.69 35.39 -34.35
N ASP A 156 -21.98 36.07 -33.44
CA ASP A 156 -22.51 36.46 -32.12
C ASP A 156 -23.74 37.38 -32.18
N ASN A 157 -24.09 37.90 -33.37
CA ASN A 157 -25.33 38.66 -33.57
C ASN A 157 -26.55 37.75 -33.72
N ASP A 158 -26.35 36.51 -34.17
CA ASP A 158 -27.40 35.56 -34.50
C ASP A 158 -27.60 34.53 -33.38
N PHE A 159 -26.50 34.11 -32.74
CA PHE A 159 -26.49 33.13 -31.66
C PHE A 159 -25.45 33.50 -30.60
N THR A 160 -25.64 33.06 -29.36
CA THR A 160 -24.54 33.15 -28.38
C THR A 160 -23.59 31.97 -28.59
N ILE A 161 -22.34 32.24 -28.97
CA ILE A 161 -21.33 31.20 -29.23
C ILE A 161 -20.59 30.86 -27.92
N ARG A 162 -20.69 29.61 -27.48
CA ARG A 162 -20.03 29.11 -26.26
C ARG A 162 -18.73 28.39 -26.60
N GLU A 163 -17.64 28.83 -25.99
CA GLU A 163 -16.32 28.21 -26.16
C GLU A 163 -16.07 27.02 -25.21
N VAL A 164 -17.04 26.12 -25.13
CA VAL A 164 -16.98 24.91 -24.29
C VAL A 164 -17.04 23.65 -25.14
N LEU A 165 -16.32 22.63 -24.73
CA LEU A 165 -16.42 21.28 -25.29
C LEU A 165 -17.26 20.40 -24.36
N LEU A 166 -18.34 19.83 -24.89
CA LEU A 166 -19.18 18.84 -24.22
C LEU A 166 -18.79 17.45 -24.74
N ASP A 167 -17.98 16.72 -23.97
CA ASP A 167 -17.37 15.47 -24.44
C ASP A 167 -18.11 14.22 -23.90
N PHE A 168 -18.88 13.55 -24.77
CA PHE A 168 -19.57 12.28 -24.46
C PHE A 168 -18.60 11.11 -24.26
N THR A 169 -17.43 11.15 -24.91
CA THR A 169 -16.42 10.08 -24.79
C THR A 169 -15.80 10.08 -23.40
N ASN A 170 -15.54 11.27 -22.86
CA ASN A 170 -15.02 11.42 -21.50
C ASN A 170 -16.12 11.30 -20.44
N GLY A 171 -17.36 11.71 -20.74
CA GLY A 171 -18.49 11.63 -19.81
C GLY A 171 -18.94 10.19 -19.52
N SER A 172 -19.14 9.38 -20.55
CA SER A 172 -19.52 7.96 -20.44
C SER A 172 -18.47 7.08 -19.74
N GLY A 173 -17.19 7.48 -19.82
CA GLY A 173 -16.06 6.77 -19.21
C GLY A 173 -15.92 6.96 -17.70
N LEU A 174 -16.59 7.94 -17.09
CA LEU A 174 -16.37 8.33 -15.68
C LEU A 174 -16.54 7.16 -14.71
N LYS A 175 -17.67 6.43 -14.80
CA LYS A 175 -17.97 5.29 -13.93
C LYS A 175 -16.91 4.20 -14.05
N HIS A 176 -16.49 3.89 -15.28
CA HIS A 176 -15.46 2.90 -15.56
C HIS A 176 -14.10 3.33 -14.97
N ASN A 177 -13.74 4.60 -15.11
CA ASN A 177 -12.49 5.16 -14.57
C ASN A 177 -12.45 5.10 -13.03
N ILE A 178 -13.58 5.38 -12.37
CA ILE A 178 -13.69 5.30 -10.90
C ILE A 178 -13.57 3.83 -10.44
N ILE A 179 -14.25 2.90 -11.11
CA ILE A 179 -14.15 1.46 -10.81
C ILE A 179 -12.72 0.97 -11.01
N ALA A 180 -12.08 1.30 -12.14
CA ALA A 180 -10.70 0.92 -12.44
C ALA A 180 -9.73 1.46 -11.37
N SER A 181 -9.93 2.71 -10.94
CA SER A 181 -9.15 3.34 -9.87
C SER A 181 -9.31 2.62 -8.53
N GLY A 182 -10.54 2.21 -8.17
CA GLY A 182 -10.82 1.39 -6.99
C GLY A 182 -10.15 0.01 -7.05
N ILE A 183 -10.20 -0.66 -8.20
CA ILE A 183 -9.55 -1.95 -8.43
C ILE A 183 -8.03 -1.82 -8.26
N MET A 184 -7.41 -0.74 -8.76
CA MET A 184 -5.97 -0.52 -8.58
C MET A 184 -5.58 -0.40 -7.10
N VAL A 185 -6.36 0.32 -6.28
CA VAL A 185 -6.09 0.42 -4.84
C VAL A 185 -6.16 -0.97 -4.17
N LEU A 186 -7.20 -1.75 -4.49
CA LEU A 186 -7.37 -3.11 -3.94
C LEU A 186 -6.25 -4.06 -4.41
N ALA A 187 -5.85 -3.98 -5.68
CA ALA A 187 -4.76 -4.78 -6.23
C ALA A 187 -3.43 -4.45 -5.54
N GLY A 188 -3.12 -3.17 -5.32
CA GLY A 188 -1.90 -2.77 -4.60
C GLY A 188 -1.88 -3.26 -3.15
N LEU A 189 -3.02 -3.21 -2.44
CA LEU A 189 -3.17 -3.79 -1.11
C LEU A 189 -2.94 -5.31 -1.11
N LEU A 190 -3.57 -6.02 -2.05
CA LEU A 190 -3.42 -7.47 -2.18
C LEU A 190 -1.96 -7.85 -2.46
N VAL A 191 -1.28 -7.12 -3.33
CA VAL A 191 0.15 -7.32 -3.62
C VAL A 191 0.98 -7.12 -2.35
N LEU A 192 0.73 -6.09 -1.54
CA LEU A 192 1.43 -5.91 -0.25
C LEU A 192 1.22 -7.09 0.70
N VAL A 193 -0.03 -7.56 0.84
CA VAL A 193 -0.36 -8.71 1.70
C VAL A 193 0.33 -9.98 1.21
N ILE A 194 0.25 -10.29 -0.08
CA ILE A 194 0.91 -11.45 -0.69
C ILE A 194 2.43 -11.34 -0.55
N GLY A 195 3.02 -10.18 -0.83
CA GLY A 195 4.45 -9.95 -0.67
C GLY A 195 4.92 -10.17 0.76
N PHE A 196 4.11 -9.77 1.74
CA PHE A 196 4.37 -10.02 3.15
C PHE A 196 4.28 -11.51 3.49
N ILE A 197 3.22 -12.19 3.06
CA ILE A 197 3.05 -13.65 3.26
C ILE A 197 4.20 -14.42 2.63
N VAL A 198 4.50 -14.16 1.35
CA VAL A 198 5.59 -14.82 0.61
C VAL A 198 6.94 -14.52 1.25
N ARG A 199 7.19 -13.30 1.72
CA ARG A 199 8.42 -12.97 2.45
C ARG A 199 8.53 -13.77 3.73
N ASN A 200 7.47 -13.86 4.53
CA ASN A 200 7.47 -14.65 5.76
C ASN A 200 7.65 -16.15 5.46
N MET A 201 7.00 -16.67 4.43
CA MET A 201 7.18 -18.06 3.98
C MET A 201 8.60 -18.32 3.46
N ASN A 202 9.19 -17.39 2.72
CA ASN A 202 10.55 -17.53 2.19
C ASN A 202 11.61 -17.38 3.27
N ALA A 203 11.40 -16.51 4.24
CA ALA A 203 12.25 -16.44 5.43
C ALA A 203 12.13 -17.73 6.25
N ALA A 204 10.92 -18.27 6.40
CA ALA A 204 10.70 -19.58 7.02
C ALA A 204 11.34 -20.73 6.21
N LYS A 205 11.34 -20.69 4.87
CA LYS A 205 11.98 -21.69 4.00
C LYS A 205 13.50 -21.60 3.97
N ALA A 206 14.06 -20.39 3.88
CA ALA A 206 15.50 -20.16 3.99
C ALA A 206 16.01 -20.63 5.35
N ASN A 207 15.25 -20.39 6.41
CA ASN A 207 15.54 -20.91 7.73
C ASN A 207 15.30 -22.43 7.79
N LYS A 208 14.25 -23.01 7.19
CA LYS A 208 14.04 -24.48 7.11
C LYS A 208 15.18 -25.22 6.41
N SER A 209 15.89 -24.59 5.48
CA SER A 209 17.09 -25.19 4.87
C SER A 209 18.28 -25.36 5.84
N MET A 210 18.19 -24.75 7.03
CA MET A 210 19.11 -24.88 8.17
C MET A 210 18.38 -25.19 9.50
N ALA A 211 17.06 -25.33 9.53
CA ALA A 211 16.26 -25.49 10.73
C ALA A 211 15.35 -26.70 10.56
N VAL A 212 15.58 -27.69 11.41
CA VAL A 212 14.71 -28.84 11.63
C VAL A 212 13.28 -28.34 11.87
N ASP A 213 12.27 -29.05 11.37
CA ASP A 213 10.87 -28.74 11.71
C ASP A 213 10.67 -28.99 13.21
N LEU A 214 10.71 -27.92 14.00
CA LEU A 214 10.64 -27.99 15.46
C LEU A 214 9.24 -28.23 15.99
N SER A 215 8.23 -28.31 15.11
CA SER A 215 6.83 -28.49 15.53
C SER A 215 6.61 -29.78 16.32
N ASP A 216 7.31 -30.85 15.95
CA ASP A 216 7.31 -32.13 16.67
C ASP A 216 8.21 -32.14 17.92
N LYS A 217 9.04 -31.09 18.11
CA LYS A 217 9.98 -30.94 19.24
C LYS A 217 9.46 -30.01 20.34
N TYR A 218 8.25 -29.46 20.22
CA TYR A 218 7.65 -28.62 21.26
C TYR A 218 7.19 -29.47 22.46
N LEU A 219 7.69 -29.13 23.65
CA LEU A 219 7.41 -29.85 24.90
C LEU A 219 6.16 -29.35 25.62
N VAL A 220 5.76 -28.10 25.36
CA VAL A 220 4.57 -27.49 25.98
C VAL A 220 3.72 -26.73 24.97
N SER A 221 2.45 -26.54 25.29
CA SER A 221 1.51 -25.74 24.49
C SER A 221 1.86 -24.25 24.53
N TYR A 222 1.27 -23.49 23.60
CA TYR A 222 1.46 -22.03 23.55
C TYR A 222 0.96 -21.35 24.84
N LYS A 223 -0.21 -21.77 25.35
CA LYS A 223 -0.84 -21.17 26.53
C LYS A 223 -0.06 -21.47 27.81
N GLU A 224 0.48 -22.68 27.94
CA GLU A 224 1.36 -23.05 29.05
C GLU A 224 2.67 -22.25 29.02
N ALA A 225 3.30 -22.11 27.86
CA ALA A 225 4.51 -21.32 27.69
C ALA A 225 4.30 -19.83 28.01
N GLU A 226 3.13 -19.26 27.69
CA GLU A 226 2.76 -17.89 28.09
C GLU A 226 2.54 -17.79 29.62
N ALA A 227 1.77 -18.72 30.19
CA ALA A 227 1.35 -18.66 31.59
C ALA A 227 2.52 -18.78 32.59
N ARG A 228 3.60 -19.47 32.20
CA ARG A 228 4.76 -19.69 33.06
C ARG A 228 5.77 -18.55 33.08
N ILE A 229 5.60 -17.48 32.29
CA ILE A 229 6.55 -16.35 32.27
C ILE A 229 6.42 -15.55 33.56
N THR A 230 7.38 -15.70 34.47
CA THR A 230 7.39 -15.02 35.78
C THR A 230 8.57 -14.07 35.97
N GLU A 231 9.74 -14.38 35.39
CA GLU A 231 10.96 -13.57 35.54
C GLU A 231 10.75 -12.16 34.96
N GLU A 232 11.27 -11.16 35.66
CA GLU A 232 10.95 -9.76 35.40
C GLU A 232 11.39 -9.27 34.01
N HIS A 233 12.60 -9.61 33.56
CA HIS A 233 13.13 -9.19 32.27
C HIS A 233 12.39 -9.86 31.11
N ILE A 234 12.17 -11.19 31.21
CA ILE A 234 11.40 -11.96 30.23
C ILE A 234 9.96 -11.40 30.15
N ARG A 235 9.32 -11.17 31.29
CA ARG A 235 7.95 -10.64 31.38
C ARG A 235 7.84 -9.23 30.82
N LYS A 236 8.80 -8.35 31.10
CA LYS A 236 8.86 -6.99 30.52
C LYS A 236 8.98 -7.05 29.00
N CYS A 237 9.87 -7.90 28.47
CA CYS A 237 10.02 -8.11 27.03
C CYS A 237 8.74 -8.65 26.39
N TYR A 238 8.12 -9.68 26.99
CA TYR A 238 6.86 -10.26 26.56
C TYR A 238 5.74 -9.21 26.48
N ASN A 239 5.53 -8.46 27.56
CA ASN A 239 4.49 -7.43 27.65
C ASN A 239 4.73 -6.32 26.62
N LYS A 240 5.98 -5.91 26.43
CA LYS A 240 6.34 -4.96 25.38
C LYS A 240 5.96 -5.51 24.00
N LEU A 241 6.40 -6.71 23.62
CA LEU A 241 6.04 -7.30 22.33
C LEU A 241 4.52 -7.46 22.15
N LYS A 242 3.80 -7.84 23.22
CA LYS A 242 2.34 -7.92 23.23
C LYS A 242 1.69 -6.57 22.95
N ILE A 243 2.07 -5.52 23.68
CA ILE A 243 1.59 -4.14 23.47
C ILE A 243 1.92 -3.67 22.04
N TRP A 244 3.15 -3.86 21.58
CA TRP A 244 3.57 -3.47 20.22
C TRP A 244 2.87 -4.28 19.13
N SER A 245 2.36 -5.47 19.43
CA SER A 245 1.53 -6.23 18.51
C SER A 245 0.08 -5.75 18.48
N THR A 246 -0.50 -5.32 19.61
CA THR A 246 -1.92 -4.96 19.70
C THR A 246 -2.22 -3.49 19.45
N VAL A 247 -1.35 -2.58 19.92
CA VAL A 247 -1.55 -1.13 19.82
C VAL A 247 -1.64 -0.65 18.38
N PRO A 248 -0.77 -1.07 17.44
CA PRO A 248 -0.88 -0.61 16.05
C PRO A 248 -2.20 -1.02 15.40
N PHE A 249 -2.69 -2.24 15.65
CA PHE A 249 -3.99 -2.69 15.14
C PHE A 249 -5.15 -1.94 15.79
N SER A 250 -5.08 -1.69 17.10
CA SER A 250 -6.12 -0.97 17.84
C SER A 250 -6.22 0.49 17.37
N LEU A 251 -5.08 1.16 17.20
CA LEU A 251 -5.01 2.53 16.70
C LEU A 251 -5.52 2.60 15.26
N THR A 252 -5.13 1.63 14.41
CA THR A 252 -5.61 1.53 13.03
C THR A 252 -7.12 1.31 12.98
N GLY A 253 -7.65 0.40 13.80
CA GLY A 253 -9.09 0.15 13.90
C GLY A 253 -9.87 1.37 14.38
N LEU A 254 -9.38 2.07 15.40
CA LEU A 254 -10.01 3.29 15.92
C LEU A 254 -10.04 4.40 14.86
N LEU A 255 -8.94 4.55 14.10
CA LEU A 255 -8.85 5.49 12.99
C LEU A 255 -9.84 5.17 11.86
N ILE A 256 -10.01 3.89 11.51
CA ILE A 256 -11.01 3.45 10.53
C ILE A 256 -12.44 3.73 11.02
N VAL A 257 -12.74 3.45 12.29
CA VAL A 257 -14.06 3.71 12.87
C VAL A 257 -14.35 5.21 12.94
N ALA A 258 -13.39 6.03 13.35
CA ALA A 258 -13.54 7.48 13.41
C ALA A 258 -13.80 8.08 12.02
N THR A 259 -13.08 7.61 11.00
CA THR A 259 -13.27 8.08 9.61
C THR A 259 -14.58 7.63 8.99
N ALA A 260 -14.97 6.36 9.19
CA ALA A 260 -16.29 5.87 8.80
C ALA A 260 -17.41 6.65 9.52
N GLY A 261 -17.23 6.97 10.80
CA GLY A 261 -18.15 7.79 11.60
C GLY A 261 -18.29 9.21 11.05
N MET A 262 -17.19 9.86 10.66
CA MET A 262 -17.23 11.18 10.00
C MET A 262 -17.94 11.13 8.65
N TYR A 263 -17.73 10.07 7.86
CA TYR A 263 -18.44 9.88 6.61
C TYR A 263 -19.95 9.68 6.82
N ALA A 264 -20.33 8.87 7.80
CA ALA A 264 -21.73 8.67 8.17
C ALA A 264 -22.37 9.96 8.69
N TYR A 265 -21.67 10.74 9.52
CA TYR A 265 -22.13 12.03 10.01
C TYR A 265 -22.39 13.02 8.87
N LYS A 266 -21.48 13.12 7.89
CA LYS A 266 -21.73 13.91 6.68
C LYS A 266 -22.98 13.43 5.95
N THR A 267 -23.07 12.13 5.71
CA THR A 267 -24.13 11.55 4.86
C THR A 267 -25.52 11.68 5.49
N PHE A 268 -25.64 11.53 6.81
CA PHE A 268 -26.94 11.41 7.49
C PHE A 268 -27.30 12.61 8.39
N VAL A 269 -26.33 13.44 8.79
CA VAL A 269 -26.56 14.52 9.77
C VAL A 269 -26.24 15.89 9.20
N ASN A 270 -25.11 16.07 8.54
CA ASN A 270 -24.69 17.37 7.99
C ASN A 270 -24.07 17.23 6.59
N PRO A 271 -24.91 17.29 5.54
CA PRO A 271 -24.47 17.16 4.14
C PRO A 271 -23.43 18.21 3.71
N ASP A 272 -23.46 19.40 4.34
CA ASP A 272 -22.56 20.52 4.04
C ASP A 272 -21.15 20.34 4.62
N PHE A 273 -20.91 19.27 5.39
CA PHE A 273 -19.60 18.96 5.93
C PHE A 273 -18.59 18.70 4.78
N SER A 274 -17.47 19.44 4.80
CA SER A 274 -16.52 19.50 3.68
C SER A 274 -16.02 18.11 3.24
N THR A 275 -16.30 17.77 1.99
CA THR A 275 -15.78 16.57 1.31
C THR A 275 -14.25 16.58 1.28
N GLU A 276 -13.62 17.76 1.18
CA GLU A 276 -12.17 17.88 1.12
C GLU A 276 -11.52 17.46 2.43
N THR A 277 -12.12 17.83 3.56
CA THR A 277 -11.64 17.46 4.91
C THR A 277 -11.72 15.95 5.10
N ILE A 278 -12.84 15.31 4.72
CA ILE A 278 -12.98 13.85 4.81
C ILE A 278 -11.94 13.15 3.92
N THR A 279 -11.76 13.63 2.68
CA THR A 279 -10.83 13.02 1.73
C THR A 279 -9.37 13.15 2.19
N ALA A 280 -8.97 14.31 2.73
CA ALA A 280 -7.63 14.55 3.27
C ALA A 280 -7.31 13.62 4.45
N ILE A 281 -8.30 13.39 5.32
CA ILE A 281 -8.18 12.45 6.44
C ILE A 281 -8.04 11.01 5.90
N TRP A 282 -8.82 10.61 4.90
CA TRP A 282 -8.69 9.28 4.27
C TRP A 282 -7.32 9.04 3.61
N SER A 283 -6.76 10.02 2.90
CA SER A 283 -5.39 9.91 2.34
C SER A 283 -4.35 9.68 3.44
N SER A 284 -4.46 10.41 4.54
CA SER A 284 -3.53 10.30 5.67
C SER A 284 -3.69 8.96 6.38
N LEU A 285 -4.93 8.45 6.46
CA LEU A 285 -5.28 7.18 7.08
C LEU A 285 -4.54 5.99 6.46
N ILE A 286 -4.38 5.98 5.14
CA ILE A 286 -3.74 4.88 4.41
C ILE A 286 -2.30 4.68 4.90
N VAL A 287 -1.55 5.77 5.13
CA VAL A 287 -0.19 5.69 5.67
C VAL A 287 -0.21 5.07 7.07
N PHE A 288 -1.16 5.46 7.92
CA PHE A 288 -1.32 4.87 9.24
C PHE A 288 -1.74 3.41 9.21
N ILE A 289 -2.61 3.00 8.28
CA ILE A 289 -3.00 1.60 8.08
C ILE A 289 -1.79 0.77 7.66
N VAL A 290 -1.03 1.24 6.66
CA VAL A 290 0.18 0.53 6.18
C VAL A 290 1.21 0.42 7.30
N CYS A 291 1.48 1.51 8.02
CA CYS A 291 2.38 1.49 9.19
C CYS A 291 1.86 0.54 10.26
N GLY A 292 0.58 0.63 10.61
CA GLY A 292 -0.06 -0.18 11.64
C GLY A 292 0.04 -1.68 11.34
N VAL A 293 -0.22 -2.07 10.10
CA VAL A 293 -0.07 -3.43 9.59
C VAL A 293 1.39 -3.88 9.67
N VAL A 294 2.33 -3.10 9.12
CA VAL A 294 3.76 -3.48 9.08
C VAL A 294 4.34 -3.63 10.48
N PHE A 295 4.12 -2.66 11.37
CA PHE A 295 4.63 -2.69 12.73
C PHE A 295 3.91 -3.75 13.59
N GLY A 296 2.59 -3.87 13.48
CA GLY A 296 1.78 -4.84 14.22
C GLY A 296 2.17 -6.28 13.87
N PHE A 297 2.27 -6.61 12.59
CA PHE A 297 2.69 -7.95 12.17
C PHE A 297 4.15 -8.26 12.49
N SER A 298 5.05 -7.28 12.41
CA SER A 298 6.46 -7.46 12.82
C SER A 298 6.57 -7.81 14.31
N ALA A 299 5.84 -7.08 15.17
CA ALA A 299 5.80 -7.37 16.60
C ALA A 299 5.13 -8.73 16.89
N LEU A 300 4.03 -9.06 16.22
CA LEU A 300 3.35 -10.35 16.36
C LEU A 300 4.25 -11.53 15.96
N SER A 301 5.02 -11.38 14.89
CA SER A 301 6.00 -12.39 14.46
C SER A 301 7.04 -12.63 15.55
N LYS A 302 7.59 -11.57 16.15
CA LYS A 302 8.58 -11.68 17.24
C LYS A 302 8.00 -12.31 18.49
N LEU A 303 6.78 -11.93 18.86
CA LEU A 303 6.05 -12.52 19.98
C LEU A 303 5.88 -14.03 19.78
N ARG A 304 5.46 -14.44 18.58
CA ARG A 304 5.31 -15.86 18.23
C ARG A 304 6.64 -16.60 18.28
N HIS A 305 7.73 -16.00 17.80
CA HIS A 305 9.07 -16.58 17.87
C HIS A 305 9.56 -16.74 19.31
N MET A 306 9.37 -15.73 20.16
CA MET A 306 9.69 -15.80 21.59
C MET A 306 8.97 -16.98 22.25
N ILE A 307 7.63 -17.05 22.11
CA ILE A 307 6.85 -18.13 22.71
C ILE A 307 7.25 -19.49 22.14
N ASN A 308 7.48 -19.61 20.84
CA ASN A 308 7.95 -20.85 20.23
C ASN A 308 9.34 -21.27 20.76
N GLY A 309 10.23 -20.32 21.02
CA GLY A 309 11.53 -20.60 21.66
C GLY A 309 11.36 -21.13 23.08
N LEU A 310 10.42 -20.58 23.83
CA LEU A 310 10.08 -21.07 25.16
C LEU A 310 9.51 -22.48 25.12
N ARG A 311 8.64 -22.80 24.17
CA ARG A 311 7.98 -24.11 24.03
C ARG A 311 8.95 -25.29 23.83
N LEU A 312 10.21 -25.03 23.52
CA LEU A 312 11.26 -26.06 23.36
C LEU A 312 11.82 -26.57 24.69
N TYR A 313 11.42 -25.97 25.82
CA TYR A 313 11.91 -26.30 27.16
C TYR A 313 10.78 -26.86 28.02
N SER A 314 11.09 -27.93 28.76
CA SER A 314 10.19 -28.46 29.80
C SER A 314 10.03 -27.44 30.92
N ASP A 315 9.04 -27.63 31.80
CA ASP A 315 8.84 -26.73 32.93
C ASP A 315 10.05 -26.69 33.87
N SER A 316 10.69 -27.84 34.11
CA SER A 316 11.91 -27.90 34.92
C SER A 316 13.07 -27.11 34.30
N GLU A 317 13.27 -27.24 32.98
CA GLU A 317 14.32 -26.52 32.27
C GLU A 317 14.03 -25.01 32.22
N TYR A 318 12.79 -24.62 31.97
CA TYR A 318 12.40 -23.23 31.93
C TYR A 318 12.52 -22.56 33.31
N SER A 319 12.13 -23.23 34.39
CA SER A 319 12.34 -22.73 35.75
C SER A 319 13.82 -22.55 36.10
N MET A 320 14.73 -23.36 35.53
CA MET A 320 16.17 -23.13 35.66
C MET A 320 16.61 -21.86 34.94
N ILE A 321 16.11 -21.61 33.72
CA ILE A 321 16.41 -20.37 32.98
C ILE A 321 16.00 -19.14 33.80
N GLU A 322 14.78 -19.12 34.35
CA GLU A 322 14.30 -18.00 35.16
C GLU A 322 15.13 -17.82 36.44
N ARG A 323 15.47 -18.92 37.12
CA ARG A 323 16.29 -18.89 38.33
C ARG A 323 17.70 -18.36 38.06
N GLU A 324 18.32 -18.82 36.99
CA GLU A 324 19.67 -18.37 36.61
C GLU A 324 19.66 -16.90 36.18
N MET A 325 18.66 -16.47 35.43
CA MET A 325 18.44 -15.06 35.04
C MET A 325 18.25 -14.14 36.24
N ALA A 326 17.54 -14.61 37.27
CA ALA A 326 17.33 -13.86 38.51
C ALA A 326 18.55 -13.90 39.45
N SER A 327 19.56 -14.73 39.16
CA SER A 327 20.75 -14.85 40.00
C SER A 327 21.68 -13.66 39.83
N SER A 328 22.43 -13.34 40.89
CA SER A 328 23.50 -12.32 40.84
C SER A 328 24.67 -12.70 39.94
N THR A 329 24.74 -13.96 39.49
CA THR A 329 25.79 -14.45 38.58
C THR A 329 25.47 -14.21 37.11
N ALA A 330 24.22 -13.88 36.78
CA ALA A 330 23.82 -13.53 35.43
C ALA A 330 24.49 -12.22 35.00
N LYS A 331 25.28 -12.27 33.92
CA LYS A 331 25.90 -11.08 33.34
C LYS A 331 25.02 -10.52 32.23
N SER A 332 24.52 -9.31 32.42
CA SER A 332 23.84 -8.55 31.38
C SER A 332 24.84 -7.85 30.47
N HIS A 333 24.62 -7.94 29.18
CA HIS A 333 25.38 -7.33 28.10
C HIS A 333 24.46 -6.44 27.25
N PRO A 334 25.01 -5.60 26.35
CA PRO A 334 24.19 -4.77 25.46
C PRO A 334 23.19 -5.57 24.61
N GLN A 335 22.13 -4.91 24.15
CA GLN A 335 21.06 -5.51 23.32
C GLN A 335 20.33 -6.67 24.01
N GLY A 336 20.15 -6.57 25.33
CA GLY A 336 19.37 -7.52 26.12
C GLY A 336 19.92 -8.94 26.06
N LEU A 337 21.23 -9.09 25.90
CA LEU A 337 21.94 -10.36 25.96
C LEU A 337 22.30 -10.66 27.41
N PHE A 338 21.91 -11.84 27.89
CA PHE A 338 22.22 -12.34 29.22
C PHE A 338 23.00 -13.63 29.09
N LEU A 339 24.15 -13.66 29.74
CA LEU A 339 24.98 -14.86 29.87
C LEU A 339 24.83 -15.39 31.29
N THR A 340 24.14 -16.52 31.40
CA THR A 340 23.92 -17.23 32.66
C THR A 340 24.91 -18.39 32.80
N GLU A 341 24.75 -19.22 33.83
CA GLU A 341 25.62 -20.37 34.06
C GLU A 341 25.52 -21.36 32.89
N ASN A 342 24.30 -21.76 32.53
CA ASN A 342 24.02 -22.80 31.55
C ASN A 342 23.38 -22.31 30.25
N TYR A 343 22.87 -21.07 30.23
CA TYR A 343 22.09 -20.54 29.11
C TYR A 343 22.62 -19.21 28.56
N ILE A 344 22.38 -19.02 27.26
CA ILE A 344 22.35 -17.72 26.58
C ILE A 344 20.90 -17.32 26.42
N VAL A 345 20.55 -16.14 26.92
CA VAL A 345 19.21 -15.56 26.78
C VAL A 345 19.33 -14.21 26.09
N MET A 346 18.70 -14.03 24.94
CA MET A 346 18.60 -12.74 24.26
C MET A 346 17.14 -12.32 24.28
N LEU A 347 16.81 -11.22 24.96
CA LEU A 347 15.44 -10.73 25.10
C LEU A 347 15.11 -9.61 24.13
N GLU A 348 16.01 -8.65 23.97
CA GLU A 348 15.75 -7.44 23.19
C GLU A 348 16.88 -7.12 22.21
N PRO A 349 16.87 -7.67 20.98
CA PRO A 349 17.86 -7.32 19.96
C PRO A 349 17.70 -5.87 19.44
N TYR A 350 16.95 -5.01 20.15
CA TYR A 350 16.67 -3.65 19.75
C TYR A 350 17.97 -2.86 19.63
N SER A 351 18.34 -2.62 18.38
CA SER A 351 19.39 -1.71 17.98
C SER A 351 18.83 -0.93 16.82
N ALA A 352 19.00 0.38 16.81
CA ALA A 352 18.74 1.21 15.63
C ALA A 352 19.53 0.74 14.38
N TYR A 353 20.48 -0.17 14.59
CA TYR A 353 21.41 -0.70 13.61
C TYR A 353 21.22 -2.21 13.31
N LYS A 354 20.27 -2.89 13.97
CA LYS A 354 19.86 -4.26 13.61
C LYS A 354 18.58 -4.20 12.78
N ASP A 355 18.57 -4.89 11.64
CA ASP A 355 17.36 -5.05 10.83
C ASP A 355 16.30 -5.76 11.69
N THR A 356 15.35 -4.97 12.19
CA THR A 356 14.26 -5.44 13.05
C THR A 356 13.25 -6.29 12.28
N THR A 357 13.43 -6.44 10.97
CA THR A 357 12.65 -7.31 10.08
C THR A 357 13.38 -8.61 9.72
N ASP A 358 14.59 -8.83 10.25
CA ASP A 358 15.33 -10.09 10.10
C ASP A 358 14.93 -11.09 11.20
N VAL A 359 14.44 -12.25 10.77
CA VAL A 359 13.98 -13.35 11.64
C VAL A 359 15.12 -13.97 12.45
N ASN A 360 16.38 -13.67 12.09
CA ASN A 360 17.57 -14.13 12.80
C ASN A 360 17.98 -13.17 13.94
N ASN A 361 17.30 -12.03 14.08
CA ASN A 361 17.50 -11.04 15.14
C ASN A 361 16.30 -11.06 16.09
N VAL A 362 16.00 -12.22 16.68
CA VAL A 362 14.82 -12.44 17.51
C VAL A 362 15.21 -13.09 18.83
N THR A 363 14.37 -12.92 19.85
CA THR A 363 14.53 -13.51 21.18
C THR A 363 15.04 -14.95 21.11
N LEU A 364 16.11 -15.23 21.85
CA LEU A 364 16.77 -16.54 21.87
C LEU A 364 16.85 -17.06 23.29
N PHE A 365 16.56 -18.35 23.46
CA PHE A 365 16.86 -19.12 24.65
C PHE A 365 17.65 -20.34 24.19
N ALA A 366 18.91 -20.47 24.59
CA ALA A 366 19.78 -21.56 24.15
C ALA A 366 20.66 -22.05 25.30
N ARG A 367 20.79 -23.37 25.48
CA ARG A 367 21.82 -23.96 26.34
C ARG A 367 23.17 -23.87 25.62
N TYR A 368 24.26 -23.61 26.34
CA TYR A 368 25.59 -23.60 25.71
C TYR A 368 25.92 -24.92 24.99
N LYS A 369 25.53 -26.06 25.58
CA LYS A 369 25.69 -27.39 24.97
C LYS A 369 24.92 -27.63 23.68
N ASP A 370 23.88 -26.83 23.41
CA ASP A 370 23.07 -26.94 22.19
C ASP A 370 23.65 -26.08 21.05
N ILE A 371 24.74 -25.34 21.29
CA ILE A 371 25.42 -24.53 20.26
C ILE A 371 26.40 -25.44 19.50
N THR A 372 26.21 -25.49 18.18
CA THR A 372 27.04 -26.32 17.27
C THR A 372 28.04 -25.48 16.49
N TRP A 373 27.74 -24.21 16.24
CA TRP A 373 28.62 -23.30 15.50
C TRP A 373 28.45 -21.87 15.99
N MET A 374 29.57 -21.17 16.19
CA MET A 374 29.61 -19.77 16.58
C MET A 374 30.65 -19.03 15.73
N TYR A 375 30.32 -17.80 15.30
CA TYR A 375 31.22 -17.01 14.47
C TYR A 375 30.97 -15.50 14.59
N PRO A 376 32.00 -14.66 14.34
CA PRO A 376 31.84 -13.22 14.29
C PRO A 376 31.03 -12.78 13.05
N THR A 377 30.18 -11.77 13.22
CA THR A 377 29.40 -11.17 12.14
C THR A 377 29.86 -9.75 11.87
N ASN A 378 30.44 -9.52 10.70
CA ASN A 378 30.93 -8.21 10.29
C ASN A 378 30.04 -7.64 9.18
N HIS A 379 29.52 -6.44 9.39
CA HIS A 379 28.74 -5.71 8.38
C HIS A 379 29.54 -4.53 7.86
N TYR A 380 29.63 -4.43 6.53
CA TYR A 380 30.33 -3.37 5.83
C TYR A 380 29.34 -2.51 5.04
N MET A 381 29.52 -1.19 5.07
CA MET A 381 28.86 -0.25 4.16
C MET A 381 29.95 0.53 3.43
N ASN A 382 29.89 0.53 2.09
CA ASN A 382 30.89 1.18 1.24
C ASN A 382 32.35 0.80 1.58
N GLY A 383 32.60 -0.47 1.90
CA GLY A 383 33.92 -0.98 2.27
C GLY A 383 34.36 -0.69 3.71
N VAL A 384 33.60 0.11 4.47
CA VAL A 384 33.89 0.42 5.88
C VAL A 384 33.11 -0.53 6.79
N LEU A 385 33.79 -1.14 7.76
CA LEU A 385 33.15 -1.94 8.80
C LEU A 385 32.24 -1.04 9.64
N THR A 386 30.94 -1.25 9.58
CA THR A 386 29.96 -0.45 10.32
C THR A 386 29.48 -1.15 11.57
N ASN A 387 29.38 -2.49 11.58
CA ASN A 387 29.00 -3.26 12.78
C ASN A 387 29.84 -4.54 12.90
N SER A 388 30.14 -4.90 14.14
CA SER A 388 30.77 -6.17 14.54
C SER A 388 29.84 -6.89 15.52
N GLY A 389 29.70 -8.20 15.40
CA GLY A 389 28.73 -8.96 16.19
C GLY A 389 29.06 -10.43 16.31
N ILE A 390 28.12 -11.20 16.85
CA ILE A 390 28.27 -12.64 17.11
C ILE A 390 27.00 -13.35 16.63
N ALA A 391 27.17 -14.40 15.84
CA ALA A 391 26.11 -15.34 15.50
C ALA A 391 26.39 -16.72 16.08
N VAL A 392 25.32 -17.38 16.51
CA VAL A 392 25.31 -18.75 17.02
C VAL A 392 24.33 -19.58 16.20
N CYS A 393 24.61 -20.88 16.09
CA CYS A 393 23.78 -21.84 15.40
C CYS A 393 23.60 -23.09 16.26
N GLY A 394 22.37 -23.61 16.32
CA GLY A 394 22.06 -24.85 17.01
C GLY A 394 20.87 -25.57 16.38
N PRO A 395 20.77 -26.91 16.53
CA PRO A 395 19.71 -27.70 15.91
C PRO A 395 18.31 -27.34 16.44
N LYS A 396 18.22 -26.81 17.66
CA LYS A 396 16.95 -26.41 18.29
C LYS A 396 16.44 -25.03 17.90
N PHE A 397 17.29 -24.14 17.40
CA PHE A 397 16.92 -22.74 17.17
C PHE A 397 17.43 -22.17 15.83
N GLY A 398 18.19 -22.96 15.06
CA GLY A 398 18.81 -22.52 13.82
C GLY A 398 19.87 -21.45 14.05
N LYS A 399 20.07 -20.57 13.06
CA LYS A 399 20.98 -19.42 13.16
C LYS A 399 20.32 -18.26 13.90
N SER A 400 21.03 -17.66 14.86
CA SER A 400 20.63 -16.44 15.56
C SER A 400 21.81 -15.50 15.77
N THR A 401 21.60 -14.20 15.56
CA THR A 401 22.61 -13.16 15.82
C THR A 401 22.40 -12.57 17.21
N ILE A 402 23.24 -13.00 18.15
CA ILE A 402 23.09 -12.66 19.58
C ILE A 402 23.69 -11.31 19.97
N LEU A 403 24.57 -10.74 19.13
CA LEU A 403 25.17 -9.42 19.38
C LEU A 403 25.50 -8.73 18.06
N GLY A 404 25.38 -7.40 18.00
CA GLY A 404 25.82 -6.60 16.84
C GLY A 404 25.99 -5.13 17.19
N LEU A 405 27.20 -4.72 17.52
CA LEU A 405 27.55 -3.38 17.98
C LEU A 405 28.16 -2.55 16.84
N PRO A 406 27.99 -1.21 16.85
CA PRO A 406 28.70 -0.31 15.95
C PRO A 406 30.21 -0.52 16.04
N ALA A 407 30.87 -0.55 14.90
CA ALA A 407 32.29 -0.76 14.83
C ALA A 407 33.04 0.43 15.46
N GLY A 408 33.99 0.11 16.35
CA GLY A 408 34.84 1.08 17.03
C GLY A 408 35.77 0.37 18.00
N LYS A 409 36.98 0.90 18.27
CA LYS A 409 38.02 0.21 19.06
C LYS A 409 37.50 -0.38 20.39
N ASN A 410 36.79 0.42 21.18
CA ASN A 410 36.25 -0.03 22.48
C ASN A 410 35.13 -1.09 22.32
N ARG A 411 34.30 -0.95 21.28
CA ARG A 411 33.17 -1.87 21.02
C ARG A 411 33.62 -3.19 20.41
N ASN A 412 34.68 -3.18 19.60
CA ASN A 412 35.26 -4.40 19.07
C ASN A 412 35.87 -5.26 20.18
N GLY A 413 36.57 -4.65 21.15
CA GLY A 413 37.08 -5.35 22.33
C GLY A 413 35.97 -5.94 23.21
N GLU A 414 34.83 -5.23 23.33
CA GLU A 414 33.63 -5.73 24.02
C GLU A 414 33.05 -6.96 23.30
N VAL A 415 32.90 -6.92 21.98
CA VAL A 415 32.43 -8.07 21.17
C VAL A 415 33.37 -9.27 21.30
N GLU A 416 34.69 -9.05 21.24
CA GLU A 416 35.69 -10.11 21.36
C GLU A 416 35.70 -10.75 22.76
N SER A 417 35.59 -9.93 23.81
CA SER A 417 35.47 -10.40 25.20
C SER A 417 34.23 -11.28 25.39
N ILE A 418 33.07 -10.84 24.90
CA ILE A 418 31.82 -11.62 24.97
C ILE A 418 31.94 -12.91 24.15
N TYR A 419 32.56 -12.86 22.97
CA TYR A 419 32.81 -14.03 22.14
C TYR A 419 33.63 -15.09 22.88
N ASN A 420 34.75 -14.70 23.48
CA ASN A 420 35.61 -15.61 24.23
C ASN A 420 34.90 -16.19 25.46
N GLN A 421 34.13 -15.38 26.18
CA GLN A 421 33.36 -15.83 27.33
C GLN A 421 32.32 -16.92 26.95
N ILE A 422 31.67 -16.78 25.78
CA ILE A 422 30.73 -17.80 25.28
C ILE A 422 31.49 -19.03 24.79
N ALA A 423 32.62 -18.85 24.10
CA ALA A 423 33.45 -19.93 23.57
C ALA A 423 33.94 -20.88 24.68
N GLU A 424 34.37 -20.34 25.82
CA GLU A 424 34.79 -21.12 27.00
C GLU A 424 33.69 -22.06 27.52
N LYS A 425 32.42 -21.65 27.39
CA LYS A 425 31.26 -22.44 27.81
C LYS A 425 30.76 -23.41 26.73
N CYS A 426 31.28 -23.33 25.51
CA CYS A 426 30.86 -24.12 24.36
C CYS A 426 32.02 -24.96 23.78
N PRO A 427 32.66 -25.85 24.54
CA PRO A 427 33.85 -26.57 24.07
C PRO A 427 33.61 -27.48 22.85
N GLY A 428 32.36 -27.90 22.62
CA GLY A 428 31.97 -28.71 21.46
C GLY A 428 31.55 -27.93 20.22
N ALA A 429 31.49 -26.60 20.28
CA ALA A 429 31.03 -25.78 19.16
C ALA A 429 32.17 -25.49 18.17
N LEU A 430 31.85 -25.52 16.88
CA LEU A 430 32.75 -25.05 15.83
C LEU A 430 32.92 -23.53 15.96
N MET A 431 34.15 -23.04 15.90
CA MET A 431 34.46 -21.61 16.08
C MET A 431 34.96 -20.98 14.78
N GLY A 432 34.41 -19.81 14.44
CA GLY A 432 34.84 -19.02 13.29
C GLY A 432 34.08 -19.32 11.99
N TYR A 433 34.15 -18.36 11.06
CA TYR A 433 33.43 -18.42 9.78
C TYR A 433 34.32 -18.99 8.67
N THR A 434 34.38 -20.32 8.57
CA THR A 434 35.09 -21.03 7.50
C THR A 434 34.12 -21.90 6.70
N MET A 435 34.45 -22.17 5.44
CA MET A 435 33.63 -23.04 4.57
C MET A 435 33.52 -24.46 5.15
N GLU A 436 34.60 -24.96 5.76
CA GLU A 436 34.63 -26.26 6.44
C GLU A 436 33.67 -26.30 7.62
N ASN A 437 33.71 -25.28 8.49
CA ASN A 437 32.80 -25.20 9.63
C ASN A 437 31.35 -25.08 9.18
N GLN A 438 31.08 -24.33 8.11
CA GLN A 438 29.74 -24.21 7.55
C GLN A 438 29.19 -25.56 7.06
N MET A 439 30.01 -26.37 6.38
CA MET A 439 29.62 -27.71 5.91
C MET A 439 29.40 -28.67 7.08
N LYS A 440 30.33 -28.72 8.04
CA LYS A 440 30.22 -29.58 9.23
C LYS A 440 29.01 -29.21 10.10
N ALA A 441 28.78 -27.92 10.34
CA ALA A 441 27.61 -27.46 11.10
C ALA A 441 26.29 -27.86 10.43
N LYS A 442 26.21 -27.76 9.09
CA LYS A 442 25.03 -28.20 8.34
C LYS A 442 24.77 -29.70 8.50
N GLN A 443 25.82 -30.52 8.52
CA GLN A 443 25.71 -31.96 8.73
C GLN A 443 25.28 -32.31 10.16
N MET A 444 25.90 -31.70 11.17
CA MET A 444 25.54 -31.89 12.58
C MET A 444 24.09 -31.51 12.90
N ILE A 445 23.52 -30.54 12.17
CA ILE A 445 22.12 -30.14 12.31
C ILE A 445 21.15 -31.12 11.63
N LEU A 446 21.59 -31.81 10.57
CA LEU A 446 20.76 -32.77 9.82
C LEU A 446 20.78 -34.17 10.44
N ASP A 447 21.83 -34.52 11.19
CA ASP A 447 22.01 -35.84 11.81
C ASP A 447 21.24 -35.98 13.17
N ILE A 448 20.47 -34.97 13.60
CA ILE A 448 19.70 -34.88 14.87
C ILE A 448 18.22 -34.56 14.62
#